data_AF-A0A1A7YVN5-F1
#
_entry.id   AF-A0A1A7YVN5-F1
#
_cell.length_a   1.000
_cell.length_b   1.000
_cell.length_c   1.000
_cell.angle_alpha   90.00
_cell.angle_beta   90.00
_cell.angle_gamma   90.00
#
_symmetry.space_group_name_H-M   'P 1'
#
loop_
_entity.id
_entity.type
_entity.pdbx_description
1 polymer ?
#
loop_
_entity_poly.entity_id
_entity_poly.type
_entity_poly.pdbx_seq_one_letter_code
_entity_poly.pdbx_strand_id
1 'polypeptide(L)'
;FSRKKTGGILHIHQNVTQPLQNPADNDAAEGVSAKKTDREVWQTWAKDTANQVASLFKDVTGALWVTNIQHIEPVKSYAPRVHHIVLDLECRPS
;
A
#
# COMPACT_ATOMS: atom_id res chain seq x y z
N PHE A 1 31.53 11.44 -5.15
CA PHE A 1 30.29 11.64 -4.37
C PHE A 1 29.73 10.29 -3.94
N SER A 2 29.96 9.88 -2.69
CA SER A 2 29.36 8.66 -2.14
C SER A 2 27.86 8.93 -1.94
N ARG A 3 27.00 8.31 -2.77
CA ARG A 3 25.55 8.32 -2.52
C ARG A 3 25.34 7.55 -1.24
N LYS A 4 24.91 8.24 -0.17
CA LYS A 4 24.72 7.61 1.14
C LYS A 4 23.75 6.43 0.98
N LYS A 5 24.21 5.23 1.35
CA LYS A 5 23.38 4.03 1.52
C LYS A 5 22.60 4.13 2.84
N THR A 6 21.83 5.20 3.01
CA THR A 6 21.01 5.40 4.21
C THR A 6 19.57 5.03 3.88
N GLY A 7 19.00 4.13 4.67
CA GLY A 7 17.58 3.83 4.62
C GLY A 7 16.73 4.94 5.24
N GLY A 8 15.42 4.71 5.30
CA GLY A 8 14.46 5.62 5.91
C GLY A 8 13.02 5.14 5.73
N ILE A 9 12.07 5.97 6.15
CA ILE A 9 10.65 5.74 5.93
C ILE A 9 10.20 6.58 4.73
N LEU A 10 9.55 5.93 3.77
CA LEU A 10 8.84 6.56 2.67
C LEU A 10 7.36 6.60 3.01
N HIS A 11 6.81 7.80 3.13
CA HIS A 11 5.39 8.05 3.42
C HIS A 11 4.62 8.29 2.11
N ILE A 12 3.66 7.42 1.79
CA ILE A 12 2.96 7.42 0.50
C ILE A 12 1.47 7.65 0.72
N HIS A 13 0.92 8.68 0.08
CA HIS A 13 -0.51 8.99 0.07
C HIS A 13 -1.14 8.51 -1.23
N GLN A 14 -2.16 7.67 -1.15
CA GLN A 14 -2.83 7.16 -2.36
C GLN A 14 -4.33 6.97 -2.15
N ASN A 15 -5.09 7.26 -3.21
CA ASN A 15 -6.47 6.84 -3.32
C ASN A 15 -6.51 5.42 -3.90
N VAL A 16 -7.03 4.48 -3.11
CA VAL A 16 -7.19 3.08 -3.51
C VAL A 16 -8.67 2.80 -3.75
N THR A 17 -8.95 2.25 -4.93
CA THR A 17 -10.30 1.91 -5.38
C THR A 17 -10.55 0.43 -5.15
N GLN A 18 -11.66 0.09 -4.51
CA GLN A 18 -12.06 -1.31 -4.37
C GLN A 18 -12.70 -1.84 -5.65
N PRO A 19 -12.41 -3.09 -6.05
CA PRO A 19 -13.11 -3.75 -7.14
C PRO A 19 -14.62 -3.89 -6.84
N LEU A 20 -15.44 -3.85 -7.88
CA LEU A 20 -16.88 -4.11 -7.77
C LEU A 20 -17.09 -5.58 -7.39
N GLN A 21 -17.64 -5.85 -6.20
CA GLN A 21 -18.15 -7.18 -5.86
C GLN A 21 -19.50 -7.39 -6.54
N ASN A 22 -19.71 -8.59 -7.12
CA ASN A 22 -20.96 -8.95 -7.79
C ASN A 22 -22.14 -8.92 -6.79
N PRO A 23 -23.35 -8.46 -7.18
CA PRO A 23 -24.47 -8.22 -6.26
C PRO A 23 -25.18 -9.47 -5.73
N ALA A 24 -24.58 -10.66 -5.80
CA ALA A 24 -25.29 -11.92 -5.52
C ALA A 24 -25.20 -12.39 -4.06
N ASP A 25 -24.38 -11.79 -3.20
CA ASP A 25 -24.16 -12.30 -1.84
C ASP A 25 -24.57 -11.30 -0.74
N ASN A 26 -25.84 -11.43 -0.37
CA ASN A 26 -26.41 -11.32 0.98
C ASN A 26 -26.46 -9.94 1.68
N ASP A 27 -27.67 -9.38 1.62
CA ASP A 27 -28.26 -8.45 2.58
C ASP A 27 -27.99 -8.87 4.04
N ALA A 28 -27.67 -7.87 4.87
CA ALA A 28 -27.58 -7.88 6.35
C ALA A 28 -26.25 -8.30 7.03
N ALA A 29 -25.20 -8.72 6.30
CA ALA A 29 -23.85 -8.96 6.87
C ALA A 29 -22.75 -8.02 6.32
N GLU A 30 -23.13 -6.99 5.57
CA GLU A 30 -22.24 -6.16 4.73
C GLU A 30 -21.12 -5.42 5.48
N GLY A 31 -21.34 -4.97 6.72
CA GLY A 31 -20.42 -4.03 7.38
C GLY A 31 -19.08 -4.62 7.83
N VAL A 32 -19.03 -5.91 8.17
CA VAL A 32 -17.79 -6.58 8.63
C VAL A 32 -17.07 -7.27 7.47
N SER A 33 -17.84 -7.83 6.54
CA SER A 33 -17.31 -8.47 5.33
C SER A 33 -16.62 -7.43 4.42
N ALA A 34 -17.26 -6.29 4.18
CA ALA A 34 -16.68 -5.21 3.38
C ALA A 34 -15.37 -4.67 3.99
N LYS A 35 -15.34 -4.35 5.29
CA LYS A 35 -14.10 -3.88 5.94
C LYS A 35 -12.94 -4.88 5.86
N LYS A 36 -13.23 -6.18 5.84
CA LYS A 36 -12.20 -7.20 5.65
C LYS A 36 -11.66 -7.18 4.23
N THR A 37 -12.53 -7.01 3.23
CA THR A 37 -12.11 -6.90 1.82
C THR A 37 -11.39 -5.57 1.54
N ASP A 38 -11.78 -4.46 2.18
CA ASP A 38 -11.05 -3.19 2.14
C ASP A 38 -9.59 -3.40 2.53
N ARG A 39 -9.37 -4.02 3.70
CA ARG A 39 -8.02 -4.23 4.24
C ARG A 39 -7.19 -5.14 3.35
N GLU A 40 -7.79 -6.17 2.76
CA GLU A 40 -7.11 -7.07 1.81
C GLU A 40 -6.69 -6.36 0.52
N VAL A 41 -7.55 -5.47 -0.01
CA VAL A 41 -7.24 -4.62 -1.16
C VAL A 41 -6.09 -3.68 -0.83
N TRP A 42 -6.12 -3.02 0.33
CA TRP A 42 -5.05 -2.11 0.75
C TRP A 42 -3.72 -2.84 0.95
N GLN A 43 -3.74 -4.04 1.53
CA GLN A 43 -2.54 -4.87 1.73
C GLN A 43 -1.95 -5.33 0.39
N THR A 44 -2.78 -5.76 -0.56
CA THR A 44 -2.35 -6.11 -1.91
C THR A 44 -1.69 -4.92 -2.60
N TRP A 45 -2.36 -3.76 -2.58
CA TRP A 45 -1.81 -2.52 -3.14
C TRP A 45 -0.48 -2.12 -2.48
N ALA A 46 -0.37 -2.23 -1.15
CA ALA A 46 0.85 -1.86 -0.42
C ALA A 46 2.01 -2.80 -0.77
N LYS A 47 1.74 -4.11 -0.92
CA LYS A 47 2.76 -5.10 -1.31
C LYS A 47 3.27 -4.85 -2.74
N ASP A 48 2.37 -4.57 -3.67
CA ASP A 48 2.74 -4.26 -5.05
C ASP A 48 3.54 -2.96 -5.12
N THR A 49 3.13 -1.94 -4.36
CA THR A 49 3.86 -0.67 -4.21
C THR A 49 5.25 -0.89 -3.62
N ALA A 50 5.39 -1.71 -2.57
CA ALA A 50 6.67 -2.03 -1.96
C ALA A 50 7.63 -2.69 -2.97
N ASN A 51 7.15 -3.65 -3.74
CA ASN A 51 7.93 -4.30 -4.81
C ASN A 51 8.36 -3.31 -5.90
N GLN A 52 7.44 -2.43 -6.33
CA GLN A 52 7.73 -1.42 -7.32
C GLN A 52 8.78 -0.42 -6.81
N VAL A 53 8.67 0.04 -5.56
CA VAL A 53 9.64 0.94 -4.93
C VAL A 53 11.02 0.26 -4.81
N ALA A 54 11.07 -1.01 -4.40
CA ALA A 54 12.32 -1.77 -4.34
C ALA A 54 13.00 -1.87 -5.72
N SER A 55 12.22 -2.12 -6.78
CA SER A 55 12.72 -2.13 -8.16
C SER A 55 13.25 -0.76 -8.58
N LEU A 56 12.50 0.32 -8.31
CA LEU A 56 12.92 1.68 -8.64
C LEU A 56 14.22 2.07 -7.92
N PHE A 57 14.37 1.73 -6.65
CA PHE A 57 15.64 1.98 -5.95
C PHE A 57 16.79 1.18 -6.51
N LYS A 58 16.55 -0.07 -6.94
CA LYS A 58 17.57 -0.84 -7.65
C LYS A 58 18.00 -0.16 -8.95
N ASP A 59 17.05 0.33 -9.74
CA ASP A 59 17.34 0.98 -11.03
C ASP A 59 18.10 2.30 -10.84
N VAL A 60 17.75 3.09 -9.82
CA VAL A 60 18.36 4.41 -9.56
C VAL A 60 19.72 4.30 -8.86
N THR A 61 19.90 3.33 -7.97
CA THR A 61 21.10 3.21 -7.11
C THR A 61 22.07 2.12 -7.55
N GLY A 62 21.62 1.16 -8.37
CA GLY A 62 22.38 -0.03 -8.75
C GLY A 62 22.54 -1.08 -7.64
N ALA A 63 21.95 -0.84 -6.45
CA ALA A 63 22.02 -1.75 -5.31
C ALA A 63 20.66 -2.40 -5.04
N LEU A 64 20.64 -3.58 -4.42
CA LEU A 64 19.39 -4.17 -3.93
C LEU A 64 18.90 -3.39 -2.70
N TRP A 65 17.59 -3.19 -2.63
CA TRP A 65 16.92 -2.57 -1.49
C TRP A 65 15.85 -3.50 -0.94
N VAL A 66 15.74 -3.51 0.38
CA VAL A 66 14.70 -4.21 1.12
C VAL A 66 13.66 -3.18 1.56
N THR A 67 12.40 -3.47 1.29
CA THR A 67 11.25 -2.68 1.71
C THR A 67 10.41 -3.46 2.72
N ASN A 68 9.95 -2.79 3.77
CA ASN A 68 9.06 -3.37 4.77
C ASN A 68 7.86 -2.46 5.02
N ILE A 69 6.65 -3.01 4.92
CA ILE A 69 5.41 -2.28 5.20
C ILE A 69 5.31 -2.14 6.72
N GLN A 70 5.50 -0.92 7.21
CA GLN A 70 5.42 -0.64 8.65
C GLN A 70 3.99 -0.33 9.05
N HIS A 71 3.27 0.45 8.25
CA HIS A 71 1.92 0.88 8.58
C HIS A 71 1.06 1.18 7.35
N ILE A 72 -0.24 0.90 7.44
CA ILE A 72 -1.24 1.30 6.46
C ILE A 72 -2.39 1.95 7.24
N GLU A 73 -2.56 3.26 7.07
CA GLU A 73 -3.60 4.04 7.75
C GLU A 73 -4.66 4.53 6.76
N PRO A 74 -5.93 4.15 6.92
CA PRO A 74 -7.01 4.79 6.18
C PRO A 74 -7.34 6.16 6.78
N VAL A 75 -7.11 7.24 6.03
CA VAL A 75 -7.29 8.61 6.54
C VAL A 75 -8.65 9.18 6.20
N LYS A 76 -9.14 8.93 4.99
CA LYS A 76 -10.40 9.51 4.50
C LYS A 76 -11.06 8.60 3.47
N SER A 77 -12.38 8.49 3.51
CA SER A 77 -13.16 7.95 2.39
C SER A 77 -13.50 9.10 1.44
N TYR A 78 -13.02 9.02 0.20
CA TYR A 78 -13.11 10.11 -0.78
C TYR A 78 -14.37 9.98 -1.67
N ALA A 79 -14.79 8.74 -1.95
CA ALA A 79 -16.02 8.40 -2.66
C ALA A 79 -16.44 6.97 -2.26
N PRO A 80 -17.63 6.47 -2.65
CA PRO A 80 -17.96 5.06 -2.47
C PRO A 80 -16.84 4.19 -3.05
N ARG A 81 -16.28 3.31 -2.21
CA ARG A 81 -15.18 2.39 -2.56
C ARG A 81 -13.84 3.04 -2.89
N VAL A 82 -13.67 4.35 -2.67
CA VAL A 82 -12.40 5.05 -2.84
C VAL A 82 -11.90 5.51 -1.48
N HIS A 83 -10.83 4.88 -1.02
CA HIS A 83 -10.22 5.15 0.27
C HIS A 83 -8.87 5.84 0.08
N HIS A 84 -8.71 7.01 0.68
CA HIS A 84 -7.42 7.65 0.84
C HIS A 84 -6.67 6.95 1.98
N ILE A 85 -5.60 6.25 1.63
CA ILE A 85 -4.76 5.55 2.59
C ILE A 85 -3.34 6.10 2.55
N VAL A 86 -2.68 5.93 3.67
CA VAL A 86 -1.30 6.30 3.90
C VAL A 86 -0.50 5.04 4.18
N LEU A 87 0.60 4.86 3.44
CA LEU A 87 1.54 3.76 3.62
C LEU A 87 2.87 4.30 4.14
N ASP A 88 3.27 3.80 5.31
CA ASP A 88 4.64 3.94 5.81
C ASP A 88 5.46 2.73 5.38
N LEU A 89 6.38 2.96 4.45
CA LEU A 89 7.26 1.94 3.91
C LEU A 89 8.69 2.19 4.37
N GLU A 90 9.20 1.33 5.25
CA GLU A 90 10.63 1.32 5.55
C GLU A 90 11.40 0.82 4.34
N CYS A 91 12.42 1.56 3.95
CA CYS A 91 13.27 1.26 2.82
C CYS A 91 14.72 1.27 3.30
N ARG A 92 15.45 0.18 3.10
CA ARG A 92 16.88 0.10 3.46
C ARG A 92 17.69 -0.59 2.38
N PRO A 93 18.94 -0.16 2.14
CA PRO A 93 19.87 -0.91 1.32
C PRO A 93 20.06 -2.33 1.88
N SER A 94 20.24 -3.30 0.99
CA SER A 94 20.65 -4.66 1.36
C SER A 94 22.15 -4.75 1.66
#